data_AF-A0A0A7PGD0-F1
#
_entry.id   AF-A0A0A7PGD0-F1
#
_cell.length_a   1.000
_cell.length_b   1.000
_cell.length_c   1.000
_cell.angle_alpha   90.00
_cell.angle_beta   90.00
_cell.angle_gamma   90.00
#
_symmetry.space_group_name_H-M   'P 1'
#
loop_
_entity.id
_entity.type
_entity.pdbx_description
1 polymer ?
#
loop_
_entity_poly.entity_id
_entity_poly.type
_entity_poly.pdbx_seq_one_letter_code
_entity_poly.pdbx_strand_id
1 'polypeptide(L)'
;MPVAETPPSTGIWNRTGDAHRSLSRIAARLLFAKDKEELGLEEIDRIAVAIERAVRRRFLIAATLFLLCILLSLFVIAAWAAAALDGQDSGQALVIAASLLLMMAACIAVGWRHFQYGLGIAERKRTPVYGNSRRSTVETLEKLFDYLGRRTGPSTYYYDRKGNRRPVHRRHFYGRLRGLLLSEIASDRAIVLPPHGFWFTAQIYIDAEPEDIIRALKVRPSSGGRPKEFDYEAMLLALIEHPALRTIDPDEYGAETEVMNLIRNRCEPSDDHDNDIPVPESTRLRAFAKEIAASIKINRGAR
;
A
#
# COMPACT_ATOMS: atom_id res chain seq x y z
N MET A 1 -17.86 29.61 -36.65
CA MET A 1 -16.94 29.26 -35.54
C MET A 1 -17.29 27.86 -35.09
N PRO A 2 -16.42 26.85 -35.29
CA PRO A 2 -16.68 25.51 -34.81
C PRO A 2 -16.48 25.47 -33.29
N VAL A 3 -17.48 24.93 -32.59
CA VAL A 3 -17.44 24.63 -31.16
C VAL A 3 -16.40 23.53 -30.97
N ALA A 4 -15.37 23.81 -30.18
CA ALA A 4 -14.36 22.83 -29.83
C ALA A 4 -15.01 21.71 -29.01
N GLU A 5 -15.08 20.52 -29.58
CA GLU A 5 -15.37 19.29 -28.84
C GLU A 5 -14.22 19.06 -27.85
N THR A 6 -14.52 19.22 -26.56
CA THR A 6 -13.66 18.73 -25.49
C THR A 6 -13.49 17.21 -25.63
N PRO A 7 -12.26 16.68 -25.59
CA PRO A 7 -12.03 15.24 -25.71
C PRO A 7 -12.64 14.50 -24.51
N PRO A 8 -13.15 13.26 -24.71
CA PRO A 8 -13.76 12.48 -23.65
C PRO A 8 -12.73 12.12 -22.58
N SER A 9 -13.05 12.48 -21.34
CA SER A 9 -12.26 12.17 -20.15
C SER A 9 -12.03 10.67 -20.01
N THR A 10 -10.76 10.24 -20.02
CA THR A 10 -10.28 8.88 -19.74
C THR A 10 -10.32 8.56 -18.23
N GLY A 11 -11.49 8.69 -17.60
CA GLY A 11 -11.71 8.43 -16.17
C GLY A 11 -12.85 7.44 -15.95
N ILE A 12 -12.69 6.20 -16.39
CA ILE A 12 -13.79 5.23 -16.37
C ILE A 12 -13.98 4.67 -14.93
N TRP A 13 -15.14 4.99 -14.34
CA TRP A 13 -15.79 4.41 -13.13
C TRP A 13 -15.66 5.10 -11.76
N ASN A 14 -15.58 6.44 -11.71
CA ASN A 14 -15.99 7.18 -10.51
C ASN A 14 -17.45 7.66 -10.68
N ARG A 15 -18.43 6.94 -10.12
CA ARG A 15 -19.72 7.59 -9.80
C ARG A 15 -19.45 8.54 -8.64
N THR A 16 -19.27 9.81 -8.96
CA THR A 16 -18.93 10.90 -8.03
C THR A 16 -19.84 10.98 -6.80
N GLY A 17 -21.09 10.52 -6.91
CA GLY A 17 -22.05 10.49 -5.81
C GLY A 17 -21.63 9.64 -4.61
N ASP A 18 -21.03 8.47 -4.81
CA ASP A 18 -20.67 7.53 -3.73
C ASP A 18 -19.18 7.60 -3.33
N ALA A 19 -18.41 8.51 -3.94
CA ALA A 19 -16.97 8.59 -3.71
C ALA A 19 -16.64 8.73 -2.21
N HIS A 20 -17.38 9.55 -1.48
CA HIS A 20 -17.23 9.74 -0.03
C HIS A 20 -17.45 8.47 0.81
N ARG A 21 -18.12 7.45 0.24
CA ARG A 21 -18.37 6.14 0.86
C ARG A 21 -17.35 5.08 0.43
N SER A 22 -16.32 5.46 -0.32
CA SER A 22 -15.23 4.55 -0.65
C SER A 22 -14.53 4.10 0.61
N LEU A 23 -14.08 2.83 0.61
CA LEU A 23 -13.36 2.26 1.74
C LEU A 23 -12.06 3.04 2.04
N SER A 24 -11.37 3.54 1.00
CA SER A 24 -10.17 4.39 1.12
C SER A 24 -10.46 5.67 1.90
N ARG A 25 -11.51 6.41 1.52
CA ARG A 25 -11.85 7.69 2.15
C ARG A 25 -12.42 7.53 3.54
N ILE A 26 -13.20 6.48 3.78
CA ILE A 26 -13.67 6.16 5.15
C ILE A 26 -12.47 5.83 6.05
N ALA A 27 -11.52 5.03 5.57
CA ALA A 27 -10.29 4.76 6.31
C ALA A 27 -9.47 6.03 6.56
N ALA A 28 -9.33 6.91 5.56
CA ALA A 28 -8.62 8.17 5.69
C ALA A 28 -9.25 9.06 6.78
N ARG A 29 -10.59 9.16 6.80
CA ARG A 29 -11.36 9.90 7.80
C ARG A 29 -11.35 9.29 9.20
N LEU A 30 -11.02 8.01 9.33
CA LEU A 30 -10.80 7.38 10.64
C LEU A 30 -9.41 7.70 11.19
N LEU A 31 -8.41 7.82 10.31
CA LEU A 31 -7.04 8.16 10.68
C LEU A 31 -6.89 9.65 10.97
N PHE A 32 -7.45 10.49 10.11
CA PHE A 32 -7.35 11.95 10.17
C PHE A 32 -8.73 12.61 10.10
N ALA A 33 -8.84 13.80 10.70
CA ALA A 33 -10.05 14.60 10.64
C ALA A 33 -10.41 14.99 9.20
N LYS A 34 -11.68 15.35 8.99
CA LYS A 34 -12.28 15.59 7.66
C LYS A 34 -11.57 16.70 6.86
N ASP A 35 -11.04 17.70 7.54
CA ASP A 35 -10.24 18.80 6.98
C ASP A 35 -8.87 18.34 6.46
N LYS A 36 -8.44 17.12 6.81
CA LYS A 36 -7.14 16.53 6.48
C LYS A 36 -7.30 15.13 5.86
N GLU A 37 -8.39 14.91 5.12
CA GLU A 37 -8.65 13.65 4.41
C GLU A 37 -7.50 13.28 3.46
N GLU A 38 -6.89 14.27 2.81
CA GLU A 38 -5.75 14.06 1.89
C GLU A 38 -4.54 13.43 2.60
N LEU A 39 -4.16 13.91 3.78
CA LEU A 39 -3.11 13.30 4.60
C LEU A 39 -3.44 11.85 5.00
N GLY A 40 -4.72 11.54 5.18
CA GLY A 40 -5.17 10.17 5.43
C GLY A 40 -5.08 9.27 4.20
N LEU A 41 -5.34 9.81 3.01
CA LEU A 41 -5.17 9.07 1.75
C LEU A 41 -3.69 8.84 1.46
N GLU A 42 -2.82 9.81 1.69
CA GLU A 42 -1.37 9.65 1.60
C GLU A 42 -0.84 8.57 2.56
N GLU A 43 -1.33 8.54 3.79
CA GLU A 43 -0.97 7.50 4.74
C GLU A 43 -1.43 6.11 4.26
N ILE A 44 -2.63 6.01 3.67
CA ILE A 44 -3.12 4.76 3.08
C ILE A 44 -2.25 4.32 1.89
N ASP A 45 -1.84 5.26 1.04
CA ASP A 45 -0.95 4.97 -0.08
C ASP A 45 0.42 4.47 0.41
N ARG A 46 1.01 5.15 1.41
CA ARG A 46 2.24 4.68 2.07
C ARG A 46 2.11 3.25 2.60
N ILE A 47 0.98 2.92 3.21
CA ILE A 47 0.69 1.56 3.70
C ILE A 47 0.59 0.58 2.53
N ALA A 48 -0.14 0.93 1.47
CA ALA A 48 -0.30 0.07 0.30
C ALA A 48 1.05 -0.26 -0.33
N VAL A 49 1.89 0.76 -0.53
CA VAL A 49 3.27 0.61 -1.02
C VAL A 49 4.12 -0.26 -0.09
N ALA A 50 4.02 -0.07 1.23
CA ALA A 50 4.76 -0.89 2.19
C ALA A 50 4.35 -2.38 2.13
N ILE A 51 3.05 -2.66 1.99
CA ILE A 51 2.53 -4.01 1.84
C ILE A 51 2.97 -4.61 0.50
N GLU A 52 2.86 -3.84 -0.59
CA GLU A 52 3.30 -4.25 -1.91
C GLU A 52 4.76 -4.66 -1.86
N ARG A 53 5.67 -3.79 -1.40
CA ARG A 53 7.11 -4.10 -1.27
C ARG A 53 7.37 -5.37 -0.47
N ALA A 54 6.69 -5.55 0.67
CA ALA A 54 6.87 -6.72 1.53
C ALA A 54 6.46 -8.04 0.86
N VAL A 55 5.56 -7.98 -0.12
CA VAL A 55 4.93 -9.16 -0.73
C VAL A 55 5.32 -9.33 -2.20
N ARG A 56 5.89 -8.28 -2.82
CA ARG A 56 6.20 -8.16 -4.25
C ARG A 56 6.98 -9.34 -4.78
N ARG A 57 8.07 -9.73 -4.12
CA ARG A 57 8.90 -10.86 -4.57
C ARG A 57 8.10 -12.16 -4.64
N ARG A 58 7.31 -12.46 -3.61
CA ARG A 58 6.48 -13.68 -3.56
C ARG A 58 5.37 -13.63 -4.59
N PHE A 59 4.72 -12.48 -4.73
CA PHE A 59 3.67 -12.27 -5.73
C PHE A 59 4.22 -12.43 -7.15
N LEU A 60 5.35 -11.80 -7.47
CA LEU A 60 5.97 -11.89 -8.80
C LEU A 60 6.33 -13.32 -9.15
N ILE A 61 6.93 -14.09 -8.23
CA ILE A 61 7.23 -15.51 -8.46
C ILE A 61 5.94 -16.31 -8.72
N ALA A 62 4.90 -16.11 -7.91
CA ALA A 62 3.64 -16.81 -8.11
C ALA A 62 2.97 -16.41 -9.45
N ALA A 63 2.96 -15.12 -9.78
CA ALA A 63 2.35 -14.59 -10.99
C ALA A 63 3.10 -15.04 -12.26
N THR A 64 4.43 -15.03 -12.26
CA THR A 64 5.23 -15.47 -13.41
C THR A 64 5.11 -16.97 -13.63
N LEU A 65 5.16 -17.78 -12.58
CA LEU A 65 4.96 -19.23 -12.69
C LEU A 65 3.54 -19.57 -13.17
N PHE A 66 2.53 -18.87 -12.64
CA PHE A 66 1.14 -19.02 -13.09
C PHE A 66 1.01 -18.69 -14.58
N LEU A 67 1.51 -17.53 -15.00
CA LEU A 67 1.45 -17.09 -16.39
C LEU A 67 2.21 -18.05 -17.33
N LEU A 68 3.39 -18.52 -16.91
CA LEU A 68 4.18 -19.49 -17.67
C LEU A 68 3.41 -20.80 -17.87
N CYS A 69 2.76 -21.33 -16.84
CA CYS A 69 1.95 -22.55 -16.95
C CYS A 69 0.80 -22.36 -17.94
N ILE A 70 0.12 -21.21 -17.91
CA ILE A 70 -0.97 -20.90 -18.85
C ILE A 70 -0.45 -20.76 -20.28
N LEU A 71 0.65 -20.04 -20.50
CA LEU A 71 1.23 -19.87 -21.84
C LEU A 71 1.71 -21.20 -22.42
N LEU A 72 2.37 -22.04 -21.63
CA LEU A 72 2.77 -23.38 -22.05
C LEU A 72 1.55 -24.26 -22.35
N SER A 73 0.48 -24.17 -21.54
CA SER A 73 -0.76 -24.92 -21.81
C SER A 73 -1.37 -24.52 -23.15
N LEU A 74 -1.44 -23.21 -23.43
CA LEU A 74 -1.94 -22.69 -24.70
C LEU A 74 -1.07 -23.13 -25.88
N PHE A 75 0.25 -23.14 -25.72
CA PHE A 75 1.18 -23.64 -26.72
C PHE A 75 0.96 -25.12 -27.02
N VAL A 76 0.82 -25.96 -26.00
CA VAL A 76 0.53 -27.39 -26.16
C VAL A 76 -0.81 -27.62 -26.85
N ILE A 77 -1.84 -26.85 -26.51
CA ILE A 77 -3.16 -26.91 -27.17
C ILE A 77 -3.05 -26.49 -28.64
N ALA A 78 -2.26 -25.46 -28.96
CA ALA A 78 -2.04 -25.04 -30.34
C ALA A 78 -1.27 -26.09 -31.15
N ALA A 79 -0.23 -26.71 -30.57
CA ALA A 79 0.51 -27.80 -31.19
C ALA A 79 -0.39 -29.03 -31.43
N TRP A 80 -1.26 -29.35 -30.47
CA TRP A 80 -2.25 -30.41 -30.62
C TRP A 80 -3.23 -30.12 -31.76
N ALA A 81 -3.75 -28.88 -31.84
CA ALA A 81 -4.65 -28.48 -32.91
C ALA A 81 -3.97 -28.56 -34.30
N ALA A 82 -2.69 -28.16 -34.39
CA ALA A 82 -1.91 -28.29 -35.63
C ALA A 82 -1.69 -29.76 -36.03
N ALA A 83 -1.24 -30.61 -35.10
CA ALA A 83 -1.02 -32.03 -35.35
C ALA A 83 -2.31 -32.78 -35.74
N ALA A 84 -3.44 -32.39 -35.15
CA ALA A 84 -4.75 -32.95 -35.50
C ALA A 84 -5.19 -32.58 -36.93
N LEU A 85 -4.86 -31.37 -37.41
CA LEU A 85 -5.12 -30.97 -38.80
C LEU A 85 -4.25 -31.75 -39.80
N ASP A 86 -3.03 -32.13 -39.41
CA ASP A 86 -2.10 -32.93 -40.21
C ASP A 86 -2.36 -34.46 -40.10
N GLY A 87 -3.39 -34.88 -39.36
CA GLY A 87 -3.77 -36.30 -39.22
C GLY A 87 -2.82 -37.14 -38.36
N GLN A 88 -1.99 -36.52 -37.52
CA GLN A 88 -1.08 -37.23 -36.62
C GLN A 88 -1.77 -37.62 -35.30
N ASP A 89 -1.59 -38.88 -34.87
CA ASP A 89 -2.19 -39.43 -33.65
C ASP A 89 -1.30 -39.20 -32.41
N SER A 90 -0.89 -37.96 -32.18
CA SER A 90 -0.10 -37.54 -31.00
C SER A 90 -0.98 -36.98 -29.86
N GLY A 91 -2.31 -37.16 -29.97
CA GLY A 91 -3.31 -36.43 -29.20
C GLY A 91 -3.25 -36.67 -27.69
N GLN A 92 -3.04 -37.91 -27.25
CA GLN A 92 -3.13 -38.25 -25.83
C GLN A 92 -2.00 -37.64 -24.98
N ALA A 93 -0.77 -37.66 -25.47
CA ALA A 93 0.39 -37.11 -24.74
C ALA A 93 0.27 -35.58 -24.56
N LEU A 94 -0.18 -34.86 -25.59
CA LEU A 94 -0.36 -33.41 -25.56
C LEU A 94 -1.51 -33.00 -24.62
N VAL A 95 -2.62 -33.75 -24.61
CA VAL A 95 -3.74 -33.52 -23.68
C VAL A 95 -3.31 -33.73 -22.22
N ILE A 96 -2.54 -34.79 -21.94
CA ILE A 96 -1.98 -35.04 -20.60
C ILE A 96 -1.06 -33.90 -20.18
N ALA A 97 -0.17 -33.44 -21.07
CA ALA A 97 0.74 -32.34 -20.79
C ALA A 97 0.00 -31.02 -20.49
N ALA A 98 -1.00 -30.66 -21.29
CA ALA A 98 -1.83 -29.47 -21.05
C ALA A 98 -2.58 -29.56 -19.71
N SER A 99 -3.12 -30.73 -19.39
CA SER A 99 -3.84 -30.97 -18.12
C SER A 99 -2.91 -30.81 -16.91
N LEU A 100 -1.68 -31.33 -16.98
CA LEU A 100 -0.68 -31.17 -15.92
C LEU A 100 -0.29 -29.71 -15.70
N LEU A 101 -0.10 -28.95 -16.79
CA LEU A 101 0.22 -27.52 -16.70
C LEU A 101 -0.92 -26.70 -16.09
N LEU A 102 -2.18 -27.00 -16.44
CA LEU A 102 -3.36 -26.38 -15.82
C LEU A 102 -3.48 -26.75 -14.34
N MET A 103 -3.20 -27.99 -13.97
CA MET A 103 -3.14 -28.43 -12.57
C MET A 103 -2.06 -27.69 -11.79
N MET A 104 -0.87 -27.49 -12.37
CA MET A 104 0.18 -26.68 -11.76
C MET A 104 -0.25 -25.22 -11.57
N ALA A 105 -0.87 -24.61 -12.58
CA ALA A 105 -1.42 -23.25 -12.47
C ALA A 105 -2.45 -23.14 -11.34
N ALA A 106 -3.34 -24.13 -11.21
CA ALA A 106 -4.30 -24.20 -10.12
C ALA A 106 -3.61 -24.32 -8.75
N CYS A 107 -2.59 -25.17 -8.62
CA CYS A 107 -1.79 -25.30 -7.39
C CYS A 107 -1.10 -23.99 -7.00
N ILE A 108 -0.57 -23.23 -7.96
CA ILE A 108 0.04 -21.91 -7.72
C ILE A 108 -1.00 -20.93 -7.21
N ALA A 109 -2.17 -20.87 -7.84
CA ALA A 109 -3.28 -20.01 -7.42
C ALA A 109 -3.80 -20.39 -6.01
N VAL A 110 -3.92 -21.69 -5.73
CA VAL A 110 -4.26 -22.21 -4.39
C VAL A 110 -3.18 -21.88 -3.37
N GLY A 111 -1.90 -21.95 -3.73
CA GLY A 111 -0.78 -21.53 -2.88
C GLY A 111 -0.84 -20.04 -2.54
N TRP A 112 -1.14 -19.19 -3.52
CA TRP A 112 -1.33 -17.75 -3.28
C TRP A 112 -2.53 -17.47 -2.39
N ARG A 113 -3.65 -18.14 -2.64
CA ARG A 113 -4.85 -18.08 -1.80
C ARG A 113 -4.56 -18.56 -0.37
N HIS A 114 -3.79 -19.65 -0.23
CA HIS A 114 -3.38 -20.20 1.04
C HIS A 114 -2.52 -19.20 1.82
N PHE A 115 -1.60 -18.50 1.17
CA PHE A 115 -0.84 -17.43 1.83
C PHE A 115 -1.76 -16.33 2.40
N GLN A 116 -2.84 -15.98 1.69
CA GLN A 116 -3.76 -14.91 2.10
C GLN A 116 -4.77 -15.35 3.17
N TYR A 117 -5.35 -16.55 3.06
CA TYR A 117 -6.48 -17.01 3.89
C TYR A 117 -6.22 -18.34 4.62
N GLY A 118 -5.16 -19.07 4.26
CA GLY A 118 -4.79 -20.40 4.75
C GLY A 118 -5.57 -21.56 4.12
N LEU A 119 -5.36 -22.77 4.67
CA LEU A 119 -6.05 -24.00 4.26
C LEU A 119 -7.45 -23.98 4.89
N GLY A 120 -8.49 -24.10 4.05
CA GLY A 120 -9.89 -24.17 4.49
C GLY A 120 -10.71 -22.92 4.19
N ILE A 121 -11.94 -22.92 4.71
CA ILE A 121 -12.84 -21.78 4.67
C ILE A 121 -12.23 -20.67 5.53
N ALA A 122 -12.16 -19.43 5.03
CA ALA A 122 -11.59 -18.27 5.74
C ALA A 122 -12.47 -17.88 6.96
N GLU A 123 -12.49 -18.74 7.98
CA GLU A 123 -13.29 -18.56 9.20
C GLU A 123 -12.53 -17.75 10.23
N ARG A 124 -11.19 -17.81 10.21
CA ARG A 124 -10.33 -17.05 11.15
C ARG A 124 -9.60 -15.94 10.41
N LYS A 125 -9.66 -14.74 11.00
CA LYS A 125 -8.91 -13.56 10.55
C LYS A 125 -7.41 -13.85 10.63
N ARG A 126 -6.69 -13.64 9.53
CA ARG A 126 -5.24 -13.88 9.46
C ARG A 126 -4.45 -12.70 10.04
N THR A 127 -3.23 -12.96 10.48
CA THR A 127 -2.30 -11.89 10.85
C THR A 127 -2.06 -11.00 9.63
N PRO A 128 -2.29 -9.68 9.74
CA PRO A 128 -2.15 -8.78 8.61
C PRO A 128 -0.67 -8.56 8.26
N VAL A 129 -0.43 -8.17 7.02
CA VAL A 129 0.83 -7.55 6.61
C VAL A 129 0.56 -6.07 6.41
N TYR A 130 1.31 -5.23 7.11
CA TYR A 130 1.29 -3.77 6.96
C TYR A 130 2.70 -3.17 6.74
N GLY A 131 3.74 -4.00 6.57
CA GLY A 131 5.12 -3.52 6.52
C GLY A 131 5.51 -2.73 7.78
N ASN A 132 6.31 -1.67 7.60
CA ASN A 132 6.80 -0.78 8.68
C ASN A 132 5.79 0.32 9.07
N SER A 133 4.49 0.04 8.96
CA SER A 133 3.45 1.02 9.27
C SER A 133 3.35 1.32 10.78
N ARG A 134 2.92 2.55 11.10
CA ARG A 134 2.71 2.99 12.49
C ARG A 134 1.70 2.10 13.20
N ARG A 135 2.03 1.69 14.44
CA ARG A 135 1.19 0.79 15.24
C ARG A 135 -0.22 1.34 15.48
N SER A 136 -0.36 2.64 15.76
CA SER A 136 -1.66 3.30 15.97
C SER A 136 -2.54 3.30 14.71
N THR A 137 -1.93 3.50 13.55
CA THR A 137 -2.59 3.42 12.23
C THR A 137 -3.10 2.00 11.99
N VAL A 138 -2.23 1.00 12.20
CA VAL A 138 -2.58 -0.42 12.07
C VAL A 138 -3.72 -0.80 13.00
N GLU A 139 -3.68 -0.42 14.27
CA GLU A 139 -4.73 -0.72 15.25
C GLU A 139 -6.09 -0.11 14.84
N THR A 140 -6.09 1.10 14.26
CA THR A 140 -7.30 1.78 13.80
C THR A 140 -7.91 1.11 12.57
N LEU A 141 -7.06 0.77 11.58
CA LEU A 141 -7.50 0.05 10.38
C LEU A 141 -8.00 -1.36 10.71
N GLU A 142 -7.36 -2.04 11.65
CA GLU A 142 -7.78 -3.36 12.09
C GLU A 142 -9.15 -3.35 12.77
N LYS A 143 -9.45 -2.31 13.57
CA LYS A 143 -10.80 -2.09 14.13
C LYS A 143 -11.84 -1.90 13.03
N LEU A 144 -11.52 -1.13 11.99
CA LEU A 144 -12.39 -0.98 10.82
C LEU A 144 -12.65 -2.33 10.16
N PHE A 145 -11.61 -3.10 9.85
CA PHE A 145 -11.77 -4.41 9.21
C PHE A 145 -12.52 -5.41 10.07
N ASP A 146 -12.33 -5.39 11.39
CA ASP A 146 -13.12 -6.20 12.32
C ASP A 146 -14.59 -5.81 12.31
N TYR A 147 -14.89 -4.51 12.25
CA TYR A 147 -16.26 -4.03 12.17
C TYR A 147 -16.94 -4.43 10.85
N LEU A 148 -16.26 -4.27 9.72
CA LEU A 148 -16.78 -4.68 8.40
C LEU A 148 -16.89 -6.20 8.24
N GLY A 149 -16.04 -6.96 8.94
CA GLY A 149 -16.06 -8.42 8.92
C GLY A 149 -17.20 -9.03 9.75
N ARG A 150 -17.83 -8.28 10.66
CA ARG A 150 -18.89 -8.79 11.55
C ARG A 150 -20.20 -9.03 10.81
N ARG A 151 -21.02 -9.95 11.36
CA ARG A 151 -22.37 -10.20 10.85
C ARG A 151 -23.31 -9.00 11.01
N THR A 152 -23.06 -8.17 12.00
CA THR A 152 -23.80 -6.94 12.31
C THR A 152 -23.15 -5.69 11.71
N GLY A 153 -22.04 -5.84 10.98
CA GLY A 153 -21.37 -4.74 10.31
C GLY A 153 -22.14 -4.24 9.08
N PRO A 154 -21.84 -3.02 8.60
CA PRO A 154 -22.49 -2.43 7.44
C PRO A 154 -22.23 -3.27 6.18
N SER A 155 -23.15 -3.21 5.23
CA SER A 155 -22.99 -3.92 3.96
C SER A 155 -21.89 -3.26 3.12
N THR A 156 -21.08 -4.06 2.44
CA THR A 156 -20.04 -3.58 1.55
C THR A 156 -20.29 -4.06 0.13
N TYR A 157 -19.96 -3.24 -0.85
CA TYR A 157 -20.25 -3.52 -2.24
C TYR A 157 -19.18 -2.95 -3.17
N TYR A 158 -19.17 -3.43 -4.41
CA TYR A 158 -18.37 -2.89 -5.50
C TYR A 158 -19.24 -2.79 -6.76
N TYR A 159 -18.81 -2.00 -7.73
CA TYR A 159 -19.46 -1.93 -9.04
C TYR A 159 -18.73 -2.85 -10.02
N ASP A 160 -19.47 -3.73 -10.70
CA ASP A 160 -18.90 -4.55 -11.78
C ASP A 160 -18.63 -3.71 -13.04
N ARG A 161 -17.97 -4.31 -14.05
CA ARG A 161 -17.67 -3.62 -15.33
C ARG A 161 -18.90 -3.11 -16.07
N LYS A 162 -20.09 -3.62 -15.73
CA LYS A 162 -21.37 -3.19 -16.31
C LYS A 162 -22.06 -2.13 -15.44
N GLY A 163 -21.42 -1.67 -14.37
CA GLY A 163 -21.96 -0.69 -13.43
C GLY A 163 -22.98 -1.26 -12.44
N ASN A 164 -23.13 -2.58 -12.35
CA ASN A 164 -24.05 -3.19 -11.39
C ASN A 164 -23.42 -3.30 -10.02
N ARG A 165 -24.19 -2.98 -8.97
CA ARG A 165 -23.80 -3.14 -7.58
C ARG A 165 -23.71 -4.63 -7.23
N ARG A 166 -22.54 -5.08 -6.76
CA ARG A 166 -22.27 -6.45 -6.31
C ARG A 166 -21.86 -6.44 -4.84
N PRO A 167 -22.42 -7.33 -3.99
CA PRO A 167 -22.03 -7.40 -2.59
C PRO A 167 -20.59 -7.93 -2.45
N VAL A 168 -19.83 -7.34 -1.53
CA VAL A 168 -18.52 -7.85 -1.13
C VAL A 168 -18.72 -8.80 0.04
N HIS A 169 -18.19 -10.01 -0.09
CA HIS A 169 -18.28 -10.98 0.99
C HIS A 169 -17.40 -10.54 2.18
N ARG A 170 -17.93 -10.57 3.40
CA ARG A 170 -17.25 -10.12 4.64
C ARG A 170 -15.85 -10.72 4.85
N ARG A 171 -15.64 -11.94 4.36
CA ARG A 171 -14.35 -12.66 4.42
C ARG A 171 -13.21 -11.99 3.64
N HIS A 172 -13.47 -11.06 2.73
CA HIS A 172 -12.40 -10.27 2.09
C HIS A 172 -11.55 -9.55 3.15
N PHE A 173 -12.17 -9.10 4.24
CA PHE A 173 -11.48 -8.38 5.33
C PHE A 173 -10.72 -9.29 6.30
N TYR A 174 -10.70 -10.62 6.08
CA TYR A 174 -9.97 -11.57 6.93
C TYR A 174 -8.63 -12.00 6.34
N GLY A 175 -8.36 -11.64 5.09
CA GLY A 175 -7.13 -11.96 4.40
C GLY A 175 -5.91 -11.24 4.98
N ARG A 176 -4.74 -11.84 4.83
CA ARG A 176 -3.44 -11.28 5.23
C ARG A 176 -3.12 -9.95 4.53
N LEU A 177 -3.63 -9.76 3.31
CA LEU A 177 -3.39 -8.59 2.46
C LEU A 177 -4.55 -7.58 2.45
N ARG A 178 -5.45 -7.65 3.44
CA ARG A 178 -6.64 -6.78 3.51
C ARG A 178 -6.33 -5.28 3.49
N GLY A 179 -5.14 -4.85 3.92
CA GLY A 179 -4.71 -3.45 3.81
C GLY A 179 -4.66 -2.95 2.36
N LEU A 180 -4.35 -3.81 1.40
CA LEU A 180 -4.35 -3.45 -0.04
C LEU A 180 -5.76 -3.14 -0.57
N LEU A 181 -6.82 -3.60 0.10
CA LEU A 181 -8.19 -3.24 -0.27
C LEU A 181 -8.50 -1.75 -0.07
N LEU A 182 -7.68 -1.04 0.71
CA LEU A 182 -7.78 0.41 0.92
C LEU A 182 -7.13 1.21 -0.21
N SER A 183 -6.22 0.62 -0.99
CA SER A 183 -5.53 1.33 -2.08
C SER A 183 -6.55 1.83 -3.10
N GLU A 184 -6.34 3.04 -3.61
CA GLU A 184 -7.11 3.59 -4.73
C GLU A 184 -6.61 3.04 -6.07
N ILE A 185 -5.40 2.49 -6.10
CA ILE A 185 -4.78 1.92 -7.28
C ILE A 185 -5.30 0.49 -7.52
N ALA A 186 -5.81 0.23 -8.73
CA ALA A 186 -6.41 -1.05 -9.07
C ALA A 186 -5.40 -2.21 -9.10
N SER A 187 -4.12 -1.94 -9.43
CA SER A 187 -3.05 -2.92 -9.45
C SER A 187 -2.76 -3.49 -8.05
N ASP A 188 -2.78 -2.64 -7.03
CA ASP A 188 -2.50 -3.06 -5.65
C ASP A 188 -3.60 -3.98 -5.14
N ARG A 189 -4.86 -3.61 -5.44
CA ARG A 189 -6.01 -4.46 -5.13
C ARG A 189 -5.93 -5.79 -5.87
N ALA A 190 -5.44 -5.80 -7.12
CA ALA A 190 -5.31 -7.02 -7.93
C ALA A 190 -4.46 -8.11 -7.25
N ILE A 191 -3.51 -7.74 -6.39
CA ILE A 191 -2.68 -8.68 -5.63
C ILE A 191 -3.55 -9.53 -4.67
N VAL A 192 -4.67 -8.97 -4.19
CA VAL A 192 -5.63 -9.64 -3.31
C VAL A 192 -6.50 -10.59 -4.11
N LEU A 193 -6.52 -11.85 -3.70
CA LEU A 193 -7.47 -12.82 -4.24
C LEU A 193 -8.78 -12.73 -3.44
N PRO A 194 -9.94 -12.75 -4.11
CA PRO A 194 -11.19 -12.83 -3.39
C PRO A 194 -11.33 -14.24 -2.74
N PRO A 195 -12.07 -14.34 -1.61
CA PRO A 195 -12.41 -15.63 -1.03
C PRO A 195 -13.22 -16.51 -2.00
N HIS A 196 -13.82 -15.96 -3.05
CA HIS A 196 -14.42 -16.72 -4.15
C HIS A 196 -14.10 -16.01 -5.48
N GLY A 197 -13.54 -16.74 -6.46
CA GLY A 197 -13.20 -16.21 -7.79
C GLY A 197 -11.71 -15.88 -7.97
N PHE A 198 -11.41 -15.21 -9.08
CA PHE A 198 -10.07 -14.86 -9.53
C PHE A 198 -9.93 -13.33 -9.63
N TRP A 199 -8.92 -12.78 -8.93
CA TRP A 199 -8.49 -11.37 -8.95
C TRP A 199 -9.54 -10.35 -8.47
N PHE A 200 -9.17 -9.45 -7.55
CA PHE A 200 -10.08 -8.41 -7.06
C PHE A 200 -9.51 -7.02 -7.35
N THR A 201 -10.01 -6.31 -8.36
CA THR A 201 -9.49 -4.98 -8.73
C THR A 201 -10.45 -3.82 -8.44
N ALA A 202 -11.69 -4.12 -8.06
CA ALA A 202 -12.72 -3.11 -7.90
C ALA A 202 -12.56 -2.31 -6.59
N GLN A 203 -12.95 -1.04 -6.61
CA GLN A 203 -13.05 -0.23 -5.39
C GLN A 203 -14.21 -0.74 -4.52
N ILE A 204 -13.98 -0.83 -3.21
CA ILE A 204 -15.01 -1.20 -2.23
C ILE A 204 -15.68 0.06 -1.70
N TYR A 205 -16.99 0.00 -1.57
CA TYR A 205 -17.85 1.01 -0.98
C TYR A 205 -18.58 0.43 0.22
N ILE A 206 -18.93 1.28 1.17
CA ILE A 206 -19.67 0.91 2.38
C ILE A 206 -21.06 1.55 2.33
N ASP A 207 -22.08 0.75 2.63
CA ASP A 207 -23.48 1.21 2.71
C ASP A 207 -23.79 1.79 4.10
N ALA A 208 -23.00 2.78 4.49
CA ALA A 208 -23.14 3.56 5.72
C ALA A 208 -22.40 4.89 5.56
N GLU A 209 -22.86 5.92 6.27
CA GLU A 209 -22.16 7.20 6.26
C GLU A 209 -20.82 7.10 7.02
N PRO A 210 -19.76 7.80 6.55
CA PRO A 210 -18.46 7.81 7.23
C PRO A 210 -18.57 8.19 8.71
N GLU A 211 -19.42 9.16 9.03
CA GLU A 211 -19.65 9.68 10.38
C GLU A 211 -20.29 8.61 11.30
N ASP A 212 -21.17 7.76 10.76
CA ASP A 212 -21.77 6.64 11.51
C ASP A 212 -20.73 5.57 11.84
N ILE A 213 -19.81 5.31 10.92
CA ILE A 213 -18.72 4.35 11.11
C ILE A 213 -17.75 4.87 12.18
N ILE A 214 -17.35 6.14 12.12
CA ILE A 214 -16.48 6.78 13.12
C ILE A 214 -17.12 6.69 14.51
N ARG A 215 -18.42 6.99 14.60
CA ARG A 215 -19.19 6.90 15.86
C ARG A 215 -19.27 5.47 16.38
N ALA A 216 -19.56 4.50 15.52
CA ALA A 216 -19.64 3.08 15.89
C ALA A 216 -18.31 2.53 16.40
N LEU A 217 -17.21 2.94 15.79
CA LEU A 217 -15.86 2.52 16.16
C LEU A 217 -15.30 3.25 17.39
N LYS A 218 -15.95 4.34 17.84
CA LYS A 218 -15.49 5.21 18.93
C LYS A 218 -14.04 5.68 18.75
N VAL A 219 -13.62 5.83 17.50
CA VAL A 219 -12.29 6.34 17.16
C VAL A 219 -12.37 7.86 17.17
N ARG A 220 -11.39 8.52 17.80
CA ARG A 220 -11.19 9.97 17.66
C ARG A 220 -10.19 10.16 16.51
N PRO A 221 -10.63 10.63 15.34
CA PRO A 221 -9.70 10.92 14.24
C PRO A 221 -8.64 11.89 14.74
N SER A 222 -7.39 11.67 14.35
CA SER A 222 -6.35 12.63 14.66
C SER A 222 -6.73 13.96 14.01
N SER A 223 -6.71 15.07 14.75
CA SER A 223 -6.91 16.42 14.17
C SER A 223 -5.80 16.81 13.20
N GLY A 224 -4.91 15.88 12.86
CA GLY A 224 -3.68 16.11 12.14
C GLY A 224 -2.90 17.18 12.87
N GLY A 225 -2.39 16.88 14.06
CA GLY A 225 -1.16 17.56 14.48
C GLY A 225 -0.18 17.47 13.30
N ARG A 226 0.55 18.56 13.03
CA ARG A 226 1.50 18.71 11.92
C ARG A 226 2.07 17.34 11.56
N PRO A 227 1.92 16.86 10.32
CA PRO A 227 2.37 15.52 9.98
C PRO A 227 3.77 15.35 10.57
N LYS A 228 3.99 14.25 11.30
CA LYS A 228 5.34 13.77 11.63
C LYS A 228 6.04 13.35 10.33
N GLU A 229 6.04 14.23 9.34
CA GLU A 229 6.82 14.19 8.12
C GLU A 229 8.23 14.65 8.40
N PHE A 230 8.47 15.24 9.55
CA PHE A 230 9.82 15.45 10.02
C PHE A 230 9.85 15.25 11.52
N ASP A 231 10.38 14.11 11.97
CA ASP A 231 10.94 14.04 13.31
C ASP A 231 12.28 14.79 13.32
N TYR A 232 12.26 16.05 12.85
CA TYR A 232 13.43 16.93 12.93
C TYR A 232 13.84 17.11 14.38
N GLU A 233 12.89 17.03 15.33
CA GLU A 233 13.19 17.10 16.75
C GLU A 233 14.00 15.89 17.22
N ALA A 234 13.61 14.65 16.88
CA ALA A 234 14.45 13.47 17.18
C ALA A 234 15.77 13.46 16.40
N MET A 235 15.77 13.93 15.14
CA MET A 235 16.98 14.09 14.34
C MET A 235 17.94 15.11 14.96
N LEU A 236 17.43 16.28 15.39
CA LEU A 236 18.19 17.35 16.02
C LEU A 236 18.68 16.94 17.42
N LEU A 237 17.86 16.24 18.21
CA LEU A 237 18.25 15.66 19.49
C LEU A 237 19.40 14.66 19.33
N ALA A 238 19.32 13.76 18.34
CA ALA A 238 20.40 12.84 18.03
C ALA A 238 21.64 13.56 17.47
N LEU A 239 21.45 14.65 16.70
CA LEU A 239 22.54 15.48 16.21
C LEU A 239 23.29 16.12 17.39
N ILE A 240 22.61 16.67 18.39
CA ILE A 240 23.23 17.29 19.57
C ILE A 240 24.21 16.35 20.29
N GLU A 241 23.93 15.04 20.27
CA GLU A 241 24.79 14.01 20.87
C GLU A 241 25.95 13.58 19.96
N HIS A 242 25.94 13.95 18.68
CA HIS A 242 26.91 13.51 17.69
C HIS A 242 28.31 14.08 17.98
N PRO A 243 29.36 13.24 18.10
CA PRO A 243 30.69 13.68 18.49
C PRO A 243 31.30 14.69 17.50
N ALA A 244 31.01 14.55 16.20
CA ALA A 244 31.51 15.48 15.17
C ALA A 244 30.95 16.91 15.29
N LEU A 245 29.80 17.12 15.96
CA LEU A 245 29.32 18.49 16.24
C LEU A 245 30.16 19.20 17.30
N ARG A 246 30.88 18.46 18.14
CA ARG A 246 31.81 19.03 19.12
C ARG A 246 33.11 19.49 18.49
N THR A 247 33.45 18.99 17.30
CA THR A 247 34.71 19.31 16.59
C THR A 247 34.56 20.43 15.58
N ILE A 248 33.34 20.72 15.10
CA ILE A 248 33.09 21.83 14.15
C ILE A 248 33.42 23.17 14.82
N ASP A 249 34.24 24.00 14.19
CA ASP A 249 34.47 25.39 14.60
C ASP A 249 33.41 26.32 13.96
N PRO A 250 32.56 27.00 14.75
CA PRO A 250 31.52 27.87 14.20
C PRO A 250 32.05 29.12 13.48
N ASP A 251 33.33 29.49 13.67
CA ASP A 251 33.93 30.67 13.03
C ASP A 251 34.67 30.33 11.72
N GLU A 252 34.78 29.04 11.37
CA GLU A 252 35.46 28.59 10.16
C GLU A 252 34.59 28.72 8.90
N TYR A 253 35.24 29.10 7.79
CA TYR A 253 34.62 29.21 6.47
C TYR A 253 34.28 27.81 5.93
N GLY A 254 33.09 27.31 6.26
CA GLY A 254 32.65 25.96 5.88
C GLY A 254 31.78 25.27 6.92
N ALA A 255 31.71 25.81 8.15
CA ALA A 255 30.97 25.23 9.26
C ALA A 255 29.51 24.88 8.93
N GLU A 256 28.81 25.76 8.21
CA GLU A 256 27.43 25.49 7.75
C GLU A 256 27.39 24.27 6.83
N THR A 257 28.31 24.16 5.87
CA THR A 257 28.38 23.04 4.92
C THR A 257 28.69 21.72 5.64
N GLU A 258 29.53 21.74 6.67
CA GLU A 258 29.83 20.55 7.47
C GLU A 258 28.61 20.08 8.28
N VAL A 259 27.89 21.01 8.91
CA VAL A 259 26.62 20.71 9.61
C VAL A 259 25.59 20.18 8.61
N MET A 260 25.48 20.77 7.42
CA MET A 260 24.61 20.29 6.34
C MET A 260 24.95 18.84 5.94
N ASN A 261 26.23 18.50 5.82
CA ASN A 261 26.67 17.14 5.48
C ASN A 261 26.38 16.14 6.61
N LEU A 262 26.54 16.54 7.88
CA LEU A 262 26.15 15.70 9.03
C LEU A 262 24.66 15.39 9.05
N ILE A 263 23.82 16.40 8.76
CA ILE A 263 22.36 16.21 8.66
C ILE A 263 22.03 15.26 7.51
N ARG A 264 22.67 15.42 6.34
CA ARG A 264 22.43 14.57 5.17
C ARG A 264 22.83 13.12 5.42
N ASN A 265 24.05 12.89 5.93
CA ASN A 265 24.55 11.54 6.24
C ASN A 265 23.68 10.82 7.27
N ARG A 266 23.00 11.55 8.16
CA ARG A 266 22.06 10.98 9.13
C ARG A 266 20.70 10.62 8.53
N CYS A 267 20.29 11.32 7.47
CA CYS A 267 19.04 11.06 6.75
C CYS A 267 19.20 9.92 5.73
N GLU A 268 20.43 9.67 5.26
CA GLU A 268 20.74 8.53 4.40
C GLU A 268 20.80 7.23 5.21
N PRO A 269 20.27 6.10 4.69
CA PRO A 269 20.31 4.83 5.39
C PRO A 269 21.76 4.32 5.51
N SER A 270 22.17 3.92 6.72
CA SER A 270 23.49 3.31 6.99
C SER A 270 23.36 2.11 7.93
N ASP A 271 24.41 1.28 8.00
CA ASP A 271 24.47 0.11 8.90
C ASP A 271 24.32 0.51 10.39
N ASP A 272 24.64 1.75 10.73
CA ASP A 272 24.54 2.28 12.10
C ASP A 272 23.13 2.77 12.45
N HIS A 273 22.34 3.21 11.45
CA HIS A 273 21.06 3.89 11.66
C HIS A 273 20.02 3.59 10.57
N ASP A 274 18.96 2.84 10.93
CA ASP A 274 17.83 2.47 10.06
C ASP A 274 16.79 3.61 9.96
N ASN A 275 17.23 4.76 9.47
CA ASN A 275 16.39 5.94 9.27
C ASN A 275 16.17 6.17 7.76
N ASP A 276 15.03 5.75 7.23
CA ASP A 276 14.55 6.13 5.88
C ASP A 276 13.86 7.52 5.96
N ILE A 277 14.62 8.54 6.40
CA ILE A 277 14.11 9.91 6.55
C ILE A 277 14.38 10.66 5.24
N PRO A 278 13.35 11.24 4.59
CA PRO A 278 13.56 12.02 3.38
C PRO A 278 14.45 13.23 3.67
N VAL A 279 15.54 13.36 2.90
CA VAL A 279 16.50 14.46 3.02
C VAL A 279 15.79 15.80 2.79
N PRO A 280 15.92 16.79 3.70
CA PRO A 280 15.32 18.11 3.53
C PRO A 280 15.81 18.81 2.26
N GLU A 281 14.95 19.64 1.67
CA GLU A 281 15.35 20.56 0.60
C GLU A 281 16.54 21.43 1.05
N SER A 282 17.45 21.69 0.11
CA SER A 282 18.73 22.38 0.38
C SER A 282 18.58 23.74 1.07
N THR A 283 17.50 24.45 0.78
CA THR A 283 17.14 25.74 1.40
C THR A 283 16.79 25.60 2.88
N ARG A 284 15.99 24.58 3.25
CA ARG A 284 15.67 24.26 4.65
C ARG A 284 16.87 23.71 5.41
N LEU A 285 17.65 22.86 4.76
CA LEU A 285 18.84 22.25 5.34
C LEU A 285 19.90 23.31 5.69
N ARG A 286 20.06 24.34 4.84
CA ARG A 286 20.91 25.51 5.12
C ARG A 286 20.38 26.34 6.28
N ALA A 287 19.07 26.56 6.36
CA ALA A 287 18.47 27.30 7.48
C ALA A 287 18.74 26.61 8.83
N PHE A 288 18.58 25.28 8.89
CA PHE A 288 18.91 24.49 10.08
C PHE A 288 20.40 24.53 10.42
N ALA A 289 21.27 24.35 9.42
CA ALA A 289 22.71 24.39 9.65
C ALA A 289 23.18 25.73 10.24
N LYS A 290 22.61 26.83 9.76
CA LYS A 290 22.88 28.17 10.29
C LYS A 290 22.43 28.35 11.75
N GLU A 291 21.25 27.83 12.09
CA GLU A 291 20.71 27.90 13.46
C GLU A 291 21.54 27.05 14.44
N ILE A 292 21.99 25.87 14.00
CA ILE A 292 22.86 24.99 14.78
C ILE A 292 24.24 25.64 14.97
N ALA A 293 24.85 26.17 13.91
CA ALA A 293 26.15 26.84 14.00
C ALA A 293 26.10 28.07 14.93
N ALA A 294 25.02 28.87 14.85
CA ALA A 294 24.79 29.98 15.76
C ALA A 294 24.64 29.52 17.22
N SER A 295 23.91 28.42 17.45
CA SER A 295 23.73 27.84 18.79
C SER A 295 25.04 27.30 19.37
N ILE A 296 25.89 26.67 18.55
CA ILE A 296 27.24 26.23 18.95
C ILE A 296 28.08 27.44 19.37
N LYS A 297 28.05 28.52 18.57
CA LYS A 297 28.76 29.77 18.86
C LYS A 297 28.34 30.38 20.19
N ILE A 298 27.03 30.49 20.44
CA ILE A 298 26.48 31.02 21.69
C ILE A 298 26.92 30.14 22.88
N ASN A 299 26.78 28.82 22.78
CA ASN A 299 27.13 27.90 23.87
C ASN A 299 28.65 27.85 24.17
N ARG A 300 29.50 28.08 23.15
CA ARG A 300 30.96 28.14 23.33
C ARG A 300 31.45 29.51 23.81
N GLY A 301 30.79 30.60 23.43
CA GLY A 301 31.07 31.95 23.92
C GLY A 301 30.50 32.24 25.31
N ALA A 302 29.60 31.39 25.83
CA ALA A 302 29.05 31.46 27.19
C ALA A 302 29.89 30.69 28.23
N ARG A 303 31.01 30.09 27.82
CA ARG A 303 32.06 29.55 28.71
C ARG A 303 33.20 30.53 28.82
#